data_AF-T0RW29-F1
#
_entry.id   AF-T0RW29-F1
#
_cell.length_a   1.000
_cell.length_b   1.000
_cell.length_c   1.000
_cell.angle_alpha   90.00
_cell.angle_beta   90.00
_cell.angle_gamma   90.00
#
_symmetry.space_group_name_H-M   'P 1'
#
loop_
_entity.id
_entity.type
_entity.pdbx_description
1 polymer ?
#
loop_
_entity_poly.entity_id
_entity_poly.type
_entity_poly.pdbx_seq_one_letter_code
_entity_poly.pdbx_strand_id
1 'polypeptide(L)'
;MSKDLIVGVHSIVHAVKNPRRPVHEIIATEEGIENLTKMGGLTREEVAKVPVKLVAPHKLQELAKGLYDELGFTYNRVPSGVLLVTDAIEIENPT
;
A
#
# COMPACT_ATOMS: atom_id res chain seq x y z
N MET A 1 1.03 -17.35 5.38
CA MET A 1 1.25 -16.40 4.28
C MET A 1 2.05 -15.24 4.83
N SER A 2 3.18 -14.90 4.22
CA SER A 2 4.00 -13.76 4.65
C SER A 2 3.42 -12.50 4.03
N LYS A 3 2.87 -11.61 4.86
CA LYS A 3 2.41 -10.29 4.40
C LYS A 3 3.62 -9.38 4.16
N ASP A 4 3.41 -8.38 3.34
CA ASP A 4 4.39 -7.35 2.95
C ASP A 4 3.69 -5.98 2.91
N LEU A 5 4.49 -4.92 3.06
CA LEU A 5 4.04 -3.53 3.12
C LEU A 5 4.71 -2.71 2.03
N ILE A 6 3.90 -2.03 1.23
CA ILE A 6 4.41 -1.09 0.23
C ILE A 6 4.01 0.33 0.61
N VAL A 7 5.02 1.16 0.82
CA VAL A 7 4.89 2.57 1.17
C VAL A 7 5.50 3.40 0.05
N GLY A 8 4.65 3.92 -0.83
CA GLY A 8 5.06 4.74 -1.96
C GLY A 8 4.04 4.67 -3.10
N VAL A 9 3.53 5.83 -3.51
CA VAL A 9 2.42 5.94 -4.48
C VAL A 9 2.68 5.15 -5.76
N HIS A 10 3.84 5.34 -6.41
CA HIS A 10 4.18 4.64 -7.65
C HIS A 10 4.35 3.13 -7.45
N SER A 11 5.02 2.72 -6.36
CA SER A 11 5.20 1.30 -6.03
C SER A 11 3.85 0.61 -5.78
N ILE A 12 2.92 1.29 -5.10
CA ILE A 12 1.55 0.81 -4.87
C ILE A 12 0.81 0.64 -6.19
N VAL A 13 0.92 1.60 -7.12
CA VAL A 13 0.29 1.48 -8.45
C VAL A 13 0.81 0.27 -9.19
N HIS A 14 2.14 0.08 -9.23
CA HIS A 14 2.73 -1.09 -9.88
C HIS A 14 2.30 -2.40 -9.21
N ALA A 15 2.20 -2.42 -7.88
CA ALA A 15 1.72 -3.58 -7.14
C ALA A 15 0.25 -3.91 -7.45
N VAL A 16 -0.64 -2.92 -7.46
CA VAL A 16 -2.06 -3.09 -7.77
C VAL A 16 -2.27 -3.58 -9.21
N LYS A 17 -1.45 -3.10 -10.15
CA LYS A 17 -1.50 -3.52 -11.55
C LYS A 17 -0.81 -4.86 -11.82
N ASN A 18 -0.10 -5.42 -10.84
CA ASN A 18 0.60 -6.69 -11.00
C ASN A 18 -0.33 -7.87 -10.63
N PRO A 19 -0.83 -8.65 -11.60
CA PRO A 19 -1.73 -9.76 -11.33
C PRO A 19 -1.07 -10.90 -10.53
N ARG A 20 0.27 -10.94 -10.46
CA ARG A 20 1.02 -11.95 -9.70
C ARG A 20 1.20 -11.57 -8.24
N ARG A 21 0.81 -10.36 -7.83
CA ARG A 21 0.93 -9.89 -6.44
C ARG A 21 -0.47 -9.79 -5.83
N PRO A 22 -0.87 -10.73 -4.95
CA PRO A 22 -2.14 -10.64 -4.23
C PRO A 22 -2.21 -9.36 -3.40
N VAL A 23 -3.25 -8.56 -3.63
CA VAL A 23 -3.49 -7.31 -2.92
C VAL A 23 -4.55 -7.55 -1.84
N HIS A 24 -4.26 -7.18 -0.59
CA HIS A 24 -5.22 -7.32 0.51
C HIS A 24 -6.03 -6.06 0.71
N GLU A 25 -5.38 -4.94 1.02
CA GLU A 25 -6.05 -3.67 1.27
C GLU A 25 -5.13 -2.46 1.04
N ILE A 26 -5.74 -1.34 0.67
CA ILE A 26 -5.13 -0.01 0.69
C ILE A 26 -5.64 0.71 1.94
N ILE A 27 -4.72 1.17 2.80
CA ILE A 27 -5.05 2.04 3.93
C ILE A 27 -4.59 3.45 3.57
N ALA A 28 -5.52 4.39 3.50
CA ALA A 28 -5.26 5.71 2.94
C ALA A 28 -6.03 6.83 3.64
N THR A 29 -5.52 8.06 3.53
CA THR A 29 -6.31 9.27 3.69
C THR A 29 -7.00 9.62 2.37
N GLU A 30 -7.95 10.56 2.40
CA GLU A 30 -8.57 11.09 1.18
C GLU A 30 -7.51 11.65 0.21
N GLU A 31 -6.58 12.46 0.73
CA GLU A 31 -5.44 12.99 -0.03
C GLU A 31 -4.55 11.87 -0.60
N GLY A 32 -4.33 10.78 0.15
CA GLY A 32 -3.56 9.62 -0.31
C GLY A 32 -4.21 8.91 -1.50
N ILE A 33 -5.54 8.77 -1.49
CA ILE A 33 -6.29 8.23 -2.64
C ILE A 33 -6.23 9.18 -3.83
N GLU A 34 -6.35 10.48 -3.61
CA GLU A 34 -6.15 11.46 -4.69
C GLU A 34 -4.74 11.35 -5.29
N ASN A 35 -3.72 11.15 -4.47
CA ASN A 35 -2.34 10.97 -4.95
C ASN A 35 -2.17 9.69 -5.77
N LEU A 36 -2.80 8.57 -5.40
CA LEU A 36 -2.80 7.34 -6.20
C LEU A 36 -3.40 7.56 -7.60
N THR A 37 -4.46 8.37 -7.69
CA THR A 37 -5.13 8.63 -8.97
C THR A 37 -4.41 9.68 -9.82
N LYS A 38 -4.03 10.82 -9.22
CA LYS A 38 -3.40 11.96 -9.91
C LYS A 38 -1.93 11.73 -10.24
N MET A 39 -1.14 11.24 -9.28
CA MET A 39 0.30 11.05 -9.45
C MET A 39 0.63 9.63 -9.88
N GLY A 40 -0.05 8.66 -9.29
CA GLY A 40 0.21 7.24 -9.53
C GLY A 40 -0.34 6.74 -10.87
N GLY A 41 -1.40 7.34 -11.40
CA GLY A 41 -2.03 6.89 -12.64
C GLY A 41 -2.89 5.64 -12.49
N LEU A 42 -3.41 5.37 -11.28
CA LEU A 42 -4.53 4.44 -11.08
C LEU A 42 -5.84 5.11 -11.47
N THR A 43 -6.70 4.44 -12.22
CA THR A 43 -8.06 4.93 -12.44
C THR A 43 -8.92 4.69 -11.20
N ARG A 44 -10.02 5.45 -11.05
CA ARG A 44 -10.99 5.21 -9.96
C ARG A 44 -11.55 3.79 -9.97
N GLU A 45 -11.71 3.22 -11.15
CA GLU A 45 -12.20 1.84 -11.33
C GLU A 45 -11.18 0.82 -10.84
N GLU A 46 -9.87 1.05 -11.06
CA GLU A 46 -8.82 0.19 -10.52
C GLU A 46 -8.75 0.26 -9.00
N VAL A 47 -8.86 1.47 -8.43
CA VAL A 47 -8.91 1.65 -6.96
C VAL A 47 -10.13 0.94 -6.36
N ALA A 48 -11.29 1.01 -7.01
CA ALA A 48 -12.53 0.37 -6.54
C ALA A 48 -12.47 -1.17 -6.54
N LYS A 49 -11.54 -1.78 -7.28
CA LYS A 49 -11.33 -3.24 -7.28
C LYS A 49 -10.55 -3.74 -6.06
N VAL A 50 -9.96 -2.83 -5.30
CA VAL A 50 -9.17 -3.15 -4.11
C VAL A 50 -9.94 -2.70 -2.87
N PRO A 51 -9.97 -3.48 -1.78
CA PRO A 51 -10.50 -3.01 -0.51
C PRO A 51 -9.74 -1.75 -0.05
N VAL A 52 -10.46 -0.64 0.11
CA VAL A 52 -9.89 0.62 0.59
C VAL A 52 -10.42 0.95 1.97
N LYS A 53 -9.51 1.17 2.92
CA LYS A 53 -9.81 1.66 4.26
C LYS A 53 -9.39 3.12 4.38
N LEU A 54 -10.37 4.01 4.29
CA LEU A 54 -10.16 5.45 4.50
C LEU A 54 -10.06 5.77 5.99
N VAL A 55 -9.00 6.49 6.37
CA VAL A 55 -8.71 6.88 7.75
C VAL A 55 -8.17 8.31 7.82
N ALA A 56 -8.25 8.91 9.01
CA ALA A 56 -7.62 10.20 9.25
C ALA A 56 -6.08 10.09 9.25
N PRO A 57 -5.33 11.18 8.94
CA PRO A 57 -3.87 11.13 8.84
C PRO A 57 -3.14 10.61 10.08
N HIS A 58 -3.58 11.00 11.28
CA HIS A 58 -3.00 10.50 12.53
C HIS A 58 -3.25 8.99 12.69
N LYS A 59 -4.46 8.54 12.37
CA LYS A 59 -4.84 7.14 12.48
C LYS A 59 -4.08 6.27 11.49
N LEU A 60 -3.78 6.80 10.30
CA LEU A 60 -2.93 6.12 9.33
C LEU A 60 -1.54 5.82 9.90
N GLN A 61 -0.91 6.78 10.58
CA GLN A 61 0.41 6.58 11.17
C GLN A 61 0.38 5.55 12.31
N GLU A 62 -0.66 5.57 13.15
CA GLU A 62 -0.85 4.57 14.20
C GLU A 62 -0.99 3.16 13.63
N LEU A 63 -1.84 3.00 12.61
CA LEU A 63 -2.04 1.71 11.94
C LEU A 63 -0.77 1.25 11.23
N ALA A 64 -0.08 2.15 10.53
CA ALA A 64 1.20 1.85 9.91
C ALA A 64 2.20 1.36 10.96
N LYS A 65 2.35 2.05 12.09
CA LYS A 65 3.27 1.62 13.15
C LYS A 65 2.97 0.21 13.65
N GLY A 66 1.69 -0.13 13.85
CA GLY A 66 1.27 -1.48 14.24
C GLY A 66 1.62 -2.54 13.19
N LEU A 67 1.38 -2.25 11.91
CA LEU A 67 1.71 -3.16 10.81
C LEU A 67 3.22 -3.36 10.63
N TYR A 68 4.02 -2.31 10.79
CA TYR A 68 5.47 -2.41 10.74
C TYR A 68 6.00 -3.30 11.88
N ASP A 69 5.48 -3.14 13.10
CA ASP A 69 5.85 -3.96 14.27
C ASP A 69 5.44 -5.43 14.09
N GLU A 70 4.21 -5.68 13.62
CA GLU A 70 3.70 -7.03 13.33
C GLU A 70 4.59 -7.78 12.31
N LEU A 71 5.13 -7.06 11.32
CA LEU A 71 5.97 -7.64 10.27
C LEU A 71 7.48 -7.59 10.59
N GLY A 72 7.87 -7.08 11.76
CA GLY A 72 9.28 -6.99 12.17
C GLY A 72 10.10 -5.96 11.38
N PHE A 73 9.46 -4.95 10.80
CA PHE A 73 10.12 -3.86 10.08
C PHE A 73 10.36 -2.65 10.99
N THR A 74 11.47 -1.93 10.76
CA THR A 74 11.68 -0.62 11.39
C THR A 74 10.68 0.38 10.83
N TYR A 75 9.84 0.93 11.72
CA TYR A 75 8.85 1.93 11.35
C TYR A 75 9.47 3.15 10.67
N ASN A 76 8.90 3.52 9.53
CA ASN A 76 9.09 4.80 8.89
C ASN A 76 7.73 5.46 8.70
N ARG A 77 7.69 6.79 8.83
CA ARG A 77 6.47 7.56 8.58
C ARG A 77 5.98 7.28 7.17
N VAL A 78 4.66 7.23 6.97
CA VAL A 78 4.04 7.11 5.65
C VAL A 78 3.74 8.53 5.12
N PRO A 79 4.60 9.13 4.28
CA PRO A 79 4.48 10.54 3.89
C PRO A 79 3.35 10.76 2.88
N SER A 80 3.06 9.77 2.03
CA SER A 80 2.08 9.86 0.96
C SER A 80 0.63 9.77 1.42
N GLY A 81 0.39 9.56 2.73
CA GLY A 81 -0.95 9.33 3.27
C GLY A 81 -1.59 8.04 2.74
N VAL A 82 -0.79 7.09 2.24
CA VAL A 82 -1.28 5.82 1.70
C VAL A 82 -0.22 4.73 1.80
N LEU A 83 -0.65 3.53 2.17
CA LEU A 83 0.14 2.31 2.18
C LEU A 83 -0.69 1.15 1.65
N LEU A 84 -0.01 0.12 1.14
CA LEU A 84 -0.63 -1.10 0.66
C LEU A 84 -0.19 -2.30 1.49
N VAL A 85 -1.15 -3.13 1.89
CA VAL A 85 -0.93 -4.45 2.47
C VAL A 85 -1.12 -5.49 1.38
N THR A 86 -0.13 -6.36 1.21
CA THR A 86 -0.06 -7.32 0.11
C THR A 86 0.67 -8.58 0.57
N ASP A 87 0.68 -9.63 -0.24
CA ASP A 87 1.59 -10.76 0.00
C ASP A 87 3.01 -10.41 -0.44
N ALA A 88 3.98 -11.01 0.24
CA ALA A 88 5.36 -11.05 -0.23
C ALA A 88 5.41 -11.80 -1.57
N ILE A 89 6.17 -11.27 -2.52
CA ILE A 89 6.45 -11.96 -3.79
C ILE A 89 7.79 -12.68 -3.67
N GLU A 90 7.90 -13.82 -4.34
CA GLU A 90 9.17 -14.51 -4.49
C GLU A 90 10.10 -13.68 -5.38
N ILE A 91 11.34 -13.51 -4.93
CA ILE A 91 12.37 -12.78 -5.67
C ILE A 91 13.23 -13.81 -6.40
N GLU A 92 13.14 -13.83 -7.72
CA GLU A 92 14.05 -14.63 -8.56
C GLU A 92 15.40 -13.92 -8.66
N ASN A 93 16.49 -14.60 -8.30
CA ASN A 93 17.84 -14.07 -8.52
C ASN A 93 18.23 -14.34 -9.98
N PRO A 94 18.61 -13.31 -10.76
CA PRO A 94 19.10 -13.53 -12.11
C PRO A 94 20.41 -14.33 -12.06
N THR A 95 20.43 -15.46 -12.78
CA THR A 95 21.64 -16.25 -13.07
C THR A 95 22.57 -15.55 -14.06
#